data_AF-A0A353H7M8-F1
#
_entry.id   AF-A0A353H7M8-F1
#
_cell.length_a   1.000
_cell.length_b   1.000
_cell.length_c   1.000
_cell.angle_alpha   90.00
_cell.angle_beta   90.00
_cell.angle_gamma   90.00
#
_symmetry.space_group_name_H-M   'P 1'
#
loop_
_entity.id
_entity.type
_entity.pdbx_description
1 polymer ?
#
loop_
_entity_poly.entity_id
_entity_poly.type
_entity_poly.pdbx_seq_one_letter_code
_entity_poly.pdbx_strand_id
1 'polypeptide(L)'
;MGFTVEQKCPQCGAPIELEETDRLLRCPYCDVENYIFAPGHFRFVLPNKAYGKEIIYAPYLRFKGNVYFCQGQTIGYRIVDITRIGLPFKGIPVSLGLRPQAMKMKFMTGDTKGSFLEFSLKAKDIISNAARLSSALSTGKIFHRAYIGEALSIIYLPLFVNNDRLFDAILNRPIYSLTRGQDISESTIKKKPQWKIHFVATLCPQCGWNLEGERDSVVLNCNNCDSAWEVSKGKFVRVNLLFVEGRDKDTLYLPFWKMYAKVKGLEINSYGDFMRQTNQPRMAQKEWKNQAMCFWSPAFKIKPKVFLRLSSQITVSQIDFKAKGTIHGKNLYPVTLPGTEAIQALKLVLAGSAVNKKKILPLLPSIIFDIKESTLVYLPFTDTGHEMIQQHIGISINKNTLNYGRYL
;
A
#
# COMPACT_ATOMS: atom_id res chain seq x y z
N MET A 1 7.17 -9.76 9.93
CA MET A 1 7.41 -10.81 8.90
C MET A 1 6.10 -11.07 8.20
N GLY A 2 6.13 -11.21 6.87
CA GLY A 2 4.96 -11.59 6.08
C GLY A 2 4.63 -13.08 6.21
N PHE A 3 3.80 -13.57 5.30
CA PHE A 3 3.49 -14.99 5.14
C PHE A 3 3.73 -15.44 3.70
N THR A 4 3.76 -16.75 3.51
CA THR A 4 3.95 -17.37 2.19
C THR A 4 2.62 -17.84 1.61
N VAL A 5 2.47 -17.65 0.30
CA VAL A 5 1.30 -18.06 -0.47
C VAL A 5 1.72 -19.05 -1.54
N GLU A 6 1.11 -20.23 -1.52
CA GLU A 6 1.24 -21.23 -2.57
C GLU A 6 0.27 -20.89 -3.71
N GLN A 7 0.81 -20.75 -4.92
CA GLN A 7 0.05 -20.48 -6.12
C GLN A 7 0.59 -21.36 -7.26
N LYS A 8 -0.30 -21.92 -8.08
CA LYS A 8 0.14 -22.61 -9.30
C LYS A 8 0.37 -21.59 -10.42
N CYS A 9 1.40 -21.80 -11.24
CA CYS A 9 1.59 -21.04 -12.46
C CYS A 9 0.32 -21.13 -13.33
N PRO A 10 -0.26 -20.01 -13.79
CA PRO A 10 -1.43 -20.04 -14.66
C PRO A 10 -1.14 -20.66 -16.03
N GLN A 11 0.13 -20.73 -16.44
CA GLN A 11 0.54 -21.28 -17.74
C GLN A 11 0.85 -22.79 -17.65
N CYS A 12 1.81 -23.20 -16.81
CA CYS A 12 2.31 -24.59 -16.77
C CYS A 12 1.82 -25.39 -15.57
N GLY A 13 1.07 -24.79 -14.64
CA GLY A 13 0.56 -25.46 -13.44
C GLY A 13 1.60 -25.73 -12.33
N ALA A 14 2.88 -25.40 -12.57
CA ALA A 14 3.95 -25.63 -11.60
C ALA A 14 3.73 -24.85 -10.28
N PRO A 15 4.13 -25.40 -9.12
CA PRO A 15 3.98 -24.72 -7.84
C PRO A 15 4.93 -23.52 -7.74
N ILE A 16 4.42 -22.39 -7.26
CA ILE A 16 5.16 -21.16 -7.04
C ILE A 16 4.84 -20.68 -5.63
N GLU A 17 5.87 -20.21 -4.93
CA GLU A 17 5.76 -19.56 -3.64
C GLU A 17 5.90 -18.05 -3.81
N LEU A 18 4.92 -17.34 -3.25
CA LEU A 18 4.83 -15.88 -3.27
C LEU A 18 4.85 -15.34 -1.84
N GLU A 19 5.33 -14.12 -1.67
CA GLU A 19 5.18 -13.38 -0.42
C GLU A 19 3.84 -12.63 -0.37
N GLU A 20 3.42 -12.23 0.84
CA GLU A 20 2.17 -11.50 1.11
C GLU A 20 1.93 -10.29 0.16
N THR A 21 2.99 -9.58 -0.20
CA THR A 21 2.92 -8.34 -1.00
C THR A 21 3.25 -8.54 -2.47
N ASP A 22 3.53 -9.76 -2.91
CA ASP A 22 3.89 -10.04 -4.29
C ASP A 22 2.71 -9.72 -5.23
N ARG A 23 3.02 -8.99 -6.28
CA ARG A 23 2.17 -8.60 -7.40
C ARG A 23 2.65 -9.18 -8.71
N LEU A 24 3.94 -9.51 -8.84
CA LEU A 24 4.47 -10.22 -10.00
C LEU A 24 4.76 -11.67 -9.65
N LEU A 25 4.22 -12.56 -10.47
CA LEU A 25 4.53 -13.98 -10.48
C LEU A 25 5.46 -14.24 -11.66
N ARG A 26 6.71 -14.60 -11.39
CA ARG A 26 7.65 -15.13 -12.38
C ARG A 26 7.82 -16.63 -12.15
N CYS A 27 7.43 -17.43 -13.14
CA CYS A 27 7.52 -18.88 -13.02
C CYS A 27 8.94 -19.37 -13.32
N PRO A 28 9.63 -20.07 -12.39
CA PRO A 28 10.98 -20.58 -12.65
C PRO A 28 11.01 -21.79 -13.59
N TYR A 29 9.84 -22.30 -14.01
CA TYR A 29 9.74 -23.51 -14.85
C TYR A 29 9.43 -23.21 -16.32
N CYS A 30 8.63 -22.18 -16.59
CA CYS A 30 8.25 -21.79 -17.95
C CYS A 30 8.63 -20.35 -18.30
N ASP A 31 9.30 -19.65 -17.38
CA ASP A 31 9.74 -18.25 -17.48
C ASP A 31 8.66 -17.21 -17.77
N VAL A 32 7.39 -17.61 -17.84
CA VAL A 32 6.26 -16.68 -18.00
C VAL A 32 6.12 -15.82 -16.74
N GLU A 33 5.95 -14.53 -16.97
CA GLU A 33 5.67 -13.54 -15.96
C GLU A 33 4.23 -13.03 -16.07
N ASN A 34 3.54 -12.93 -14.93
CA ASN A 34 2.18 -12.42 -14.85
C ASN A 34 2.03 -11.47 -13.68
N TYR A 35 1.28 -10.39 -13.88
CA TYR A 35 0.83 -9.53 -12.81
C TYR A 35 -0.44 -10.11 -12.16
N ILE A 36 -0.41 -10.22 -10.83
CA ILE A 36 -1.50 -10.72 -9.99
C ILE A 36 -2.39 -9.55 -9.59
N PHE A 37 -3.62 -9.56 -10.11
CA PHE A 37 -4.63 -8.58 -9.79
C PHE A 37 -5.80 -9.21 -9.03
N ALA A 38 -6.39 -8.46 -8.10
CA ALA A 38 -7.66 -8.83 -7.51
C ALA A 38 -8.56 -7.61 -7.32
N PRO A 39 -9.89 -7.76 -7.51
CA PRO A 39 -10.83 -6.70 -7.17
C PRO A 39 -10.85 -6.48 -5.65
N GLY A 40 -10.52 -5.27 -5.22
CA GLY A 40 -10.44 -4.92 -3.81
C GLY A 40 -9.15 -5.44 -3.15
N HIS A 41 -9.28 -6.38 -2.21
CA HIS A 41 -8.17 -6.90 -1.42
C HIS A 41 -7.88 -8.36 -1.74
N PHE A 42 -6.61 -8.76 -1.62
CA PHE A 42 -6.24 -10.17 -1.68
C PHE A 42 -6.95 -10.96 -0.57
N ARG A 43 -7.44 -12.13 -0.95
CA ARG A 43 -8.14 -13.05 -0.06
C ARG A 43 -7.39 -14.37 -0.02
N PHE A 44 -7.07 -14.80 1.18
CA PHE A 44 -6.29 -15.99 1.46
C PHE A 44 -7.09 -16.95 2.31
N VAL A 45 -6.85 -18.25 2.14
CA VAL A 45 -7.41 -19.30 2.99
C VAL A 45 -6.28 -20.00 3.73
N LEU A 46 -6.47 -20.19 5.03
CA LEU A 46 -5.59 -21.06 5.80
C LEU A 46 -5.85 -22.53 5.41
N PRO A 47 -4.82 -23.38 5.40
CA PRO A 47 -5.00 -24.81 5.13
C PRO A 47 -5.83 -25.45 6.25
N ASN A 48 -6.63 -26.45 5.92
CA ASN A 48 -7.41 -27.21 6.91
C ASN A 48 -7.10 -28.70 6.82
N LYS A 49 -7.29 -29.41 7.94
CA LYS A 49 -7.10 -30.87 8.04
C LYS A 49 -8.43 -31.62 8.17
N ALA A 50 -9.56 -30.93 8.06
CA ALA A 50 -10.89 -31.46 8.32
C ALA A 50 -11.50 -32.07 7.04
N TYR A 51 -10.93 -33.19 6.59
CA TYR A 51 -11.42 -33.91 5.41
C TYR A 51 -12.85 -34.43 5.62
N GLY A 52 -13.69 -34.29 4.59
CA GLY A 52 -15.09 -34.77 4.60
C GLY A 52 -16.04 -33.96 5.49
N LYS A 53 -15.60 -32.85 6.08
CA LYS A 53 -16.47 -31.93 6.84
C LYS A 53 -16.90 -30.76 5.96
N GLU A 54 -18.09 -30.24 6.24
CA GLU A 54 -18.52 -28.97 5.66
C GLU A 54 -17.75 -27.82 6.32
N ILE A 55 -16.88 -27.17 5.55
CA ILE A 55 -16.02 -26.09 6.04
C ILE A 55 -16.75 -24.75 5.96
N ILE A 56 -16.66 -23.99 7.04
CA ILE A 56 -17.13 -22.61 7.17
C ILE A 56 -15.91 -21.71 7.34
N TYR A 57 -15.75 -20.71 6.48
CA TYR A 57 -14.62 -19.80 6.48
C TYR A 57 -14.96 -18.47 7.17
N ALA A 58 -14.31 -18.20 8.29
CA ALA A 58 -14.45 -16.93 9.01
C ALA A 58 -13.40 -15.90 8.54
N PRO A 59 -13.81 -14.71 8.06
CA PRO A 59 -12.90 -13.69 7.55
C PRO A 59 -12.19 -12.91 8.67
N TYR A 60 -10.88 -12.77 8.55
CA TYR A 60 -10.05 -11.88 9.35
C TYR A 60 -9.45 -10.81 8.46
N LEU A 61 -9.56 -9.54 8.87
CA LEU A 61 -8.82 -8.46 8.24
C LEU A 61 -7.37 -8.51 8.71
N ARG A 62 -6.44 -8.58 7.77
CA ARG A 62 -5.03 -8.33 8.03
C ARG A 62 -4.64 -6.97 7.47
N PHE A 63 -3.98 -6.19 8.31
CA PHE A 63 -3.38 -4.90 7.96
C PHE A 63 -1.92 -4.94 8.39
N LYS A 64 -1.02 -4.67 7.46
CA LYS A 64 0.40 -4.50 7.71
C LYS A 64 0.89 -3.25 7.00
N GLY A 65 1.38 -2.24 7.71
CA GLY A 65 1.89 -1.02 7.09
C GLY A 65 2.03 0.15 8.04
N ASN A 66 2.23 1.35 7.49
CA ASN A 66 2.44 2.55 8.28
C ASN A 66 1.14 3.33 8.49
N VAL A 67 0.86 3.64 9.75
CA VAL A 67 -0.23 4.53 10.15
C VAL A 67 0.37 5.84 10.59
N TYR A 68 0.14 6.89 9.82
CA TYR A 68 0.47 8.27 10.18
C TYR A 68 -0.74 8.92 10.83
N PHE A 69 -0.49 9.80 11.78
CA PHE A 69 -1.53 10.57 12.44
C PHE A 69 -1.05 11.98 12.77
N CYS A 70 -1.95 12.93 12.61
CA CYS A 70 -1.78 14.30 13.10
C CYS A 70 -2.64 14.46 14.35
N GLN A 71 -1.99 14.66 15.50
CA GLN A 71 -2.66 14.74 16.80
C GLN A 71 -2.07 15.88 17.61
N GLY A 72 -2.94 16.73 18.17
CA GLY A 72 -2.49 17.95 18.84
C GLY A 72 -1.60 18.79 17.92
N GLN A 73 -0.31 18.88 18.25
CA GLN A 73 0.67 19.67 17.49
C GLN A 73 1.76 18.82 16.83
N THR A 74 1.61 17.50 16.88
CA THR A 74 2.63 16.56 16.39
C THR A 74 2.10 15.73 15.24
N ILE A 75 3.05 15.30 14.40
CA ILE A 75 2.81 14.27 13.40
C ILE A 75 3.51 13.03 13.92
N GLY A 76 2.74 12.02 14.23
CA GLY A 76 3.24 10.72 14.65
C GLY A 76 3.05 9.68 13.54
N TYR A 77 3.79 8.59 13.66
CA TYR A 77 3.65 7.43 12.80
C TYR A 77 3.87 6.16 13.62
N ARG A 78 3.26 5.06 13.20
CA ARG A 78 3.43 3.72 13.77
C ARG A 78 3.41 2.68 12.67
N ILE A 79 4.22 1.65 12.81
CA ILE A 79 4.09 0.44 12.00
C ILE A 79 3.07 -0.43 12.71
N VAL A 80 2.03 -0.86 11.99
CA VAL A 80 0.96 -1.69 12.53
C VAL A 80 0.92 -2.97 11.72
N ASP A 81 1.04 -4.12 12.40
CA ASP A 81 0.83 -5.46 11.86
C ASP A 81 -0.21 -6.15 12.73
N ILE A 82 -1.43 -6.27 12.21
CA ILE A 82 -2.57 -6.82 12.95
C ILE A 82 -3.35 -7.80 12.09
N THR A 83 -3.98 -8.77 12.74
CA THR A 83 -4.96 -9.64 12.10
C THR A 83 -6.14 -9.86 13.04
N ARG A 84 -7.32 -9.38 12.65
CA ARG A 84 -8.50 -9.26 13.51
C ARG A 84 -9.75 -9.79 12.83
N ILE A 85 -10.64 -10.40 13.60
CA ILE A 85 -11.91 -10.93 13.10
C ILE A 85 -12.74 -9.82 12.43
N GLY A 86 -13.31 -10.14 11.26
CA GLY A 86 -14.04 -9.22 10.40
C GLY A 86 -15.55 -9.19 10.61
N LEU A 87 -16.05 -9.92 11.61
CA LEU A 87 -17.46 -10.01 11.96
C LEU A 87 -17.68 -10.00 13.48
N PRO A 88 -18.81 -9.47 13.96
CA PRO A 88 -19.16 -9.45 15.38
C PRO A 88 -19.82 -10.78 15.80
N PHE A 89 -19.08 -11.89 15.74
CA PHE A 89 -19.61 -13.20 16.15
C PHE A 89 -19.00 -13.66 17.48
N LYS A 90 -19.86 -13.92 18.47
CA LYS A 90 -19.45 -14.43 19.78
C LYS A 90 -19.03 -15.89 19.63
N GLY A 91 -17.78 -16.21 20.00
CA GLY A 91 -17.24 -17.57 19.95
C GLY A 91 -16.12 -17.80 18.94
N ILE A 92 -15.92 -16.88 17.99
CA ILE A 92 -14.74 -16.90 17.11
C ILE A 92 -13.63 -16.06 17.75
N PRO A 93 -12.37 -16.55 17.83
CA PRO A 93 -11.28 -15.81 18.44
C PRO A 93 -11.04 -14.45 17.75
N VAL A 94 -10.75 -13.41 18.55
CA VAL A 94 -10.52 -12.06 18.04
C VAL A 94 -9.28 -11.91 17.15
N SER A 95 -8.33 -12.86 17.23
CA SER A 95 -7.09 -12.89 16.43
C SER A 95 -6.77 -14.31 15.95
N LEU A 96 -5.93 -14.40 14.92
CA LEU A 96 -5.42 -15.68 14.39
C LEU A 96 -4.17 -16.19 15.12
N GLY A 97 -3.58 -15.42 16.04
CA GLY A 97 -2.27 -15.74 16.60
C GLY A 97 -1.18 -15.78 15.52
N LEU A 98 -0.18 -16.66 15.67
CA LEU A 98 0.97 -16.81 14.76
C LEU A 98 0.71 -17.70 13.53
N ARG A 99 -0.54 -18.14 13.34
CA ARG A 99 -0.91 -19.07 12.26
C ARG A 99 -0.54 -18.55 10.85
N PRO A 100 -0.75 -17.27 10.51
CA PRO A 100 -0.41 -16.77 9.17
C PRO A 100 1.08 -16.93 8.84
N GLN A 101 1.98 -16.71 9.79
CA GLN A 101 3.43 -16.80 9.55
C GLN A 101 3.94 -18.25 9.55
N ALA A 102 3.22 -19.18 10.20
CA ALA A 102 3.63 -20.56 10.36
C ALA A 102 3.12 -21.50 9.25
N MET A 103 2.23 -21.04 8.37
CA MET A 103 1.54 -21.89 7.39
C MET A 103 1.59 -21.29 5.99
N LYS A 104 1.76 -22.16 4.98
CA LYS A 104 1.59 -21.78 3.57
C LYS A 104 0.10 -21.61 3.28
N MET A 105 -0.30 -20.40 2.92
CA MET A 105 -1.68 -20.08 2.56
C MET A 105 -1.92 -20.27 1.07
N LYS A 106 -3.19 -20.26 0.67
CA LYS A 106 -3.58 -20.25 -0.76
C LYS A 106 -4.47 -19.05 -1.03
N PHE A 107 -4.44 -18.53 -2.26
CA PHE A 107 -5.47 -17.59 -2.68
C PHE A 107 -6.84 -18.27 -2.64
N MET A 108 -7.85 -17.50 -2.25
CA MET A 108 -9.24 -17.94 -2.37
C MET A 108 -9.61 -18.03 -3.86
N THR A 109 -10.15 -19.16 -4.30
CA THR A 109 -10.62 -19.33 -5.68
C THR A 109 -12.10 -19.67 -5.70
N GLY A 110 -12.76 -19.54 -6.87
CA GLY A 110 -14.16 -19.97 -7.03
C GLY A 110 -14.39 -21.47 -6.74
N ASP A 111 -13.33 -22.26 -6.86
CA ASP A 111 -13.31 -23.70 -6.62
C ASP A 111 -13.09 -24.06 -5.14
N THR A 112 -12.82 -23.07 -4.28
CA THR A 112 -12.67 -23.32 -2.85
C THR A 112 -13.99 -23.84 -2.28
N LYS A 113 -14.01 -25.12 -1.89
CA LYS A 113 -15.18 -25.79 -1.32
C LYS A 113 -15.44 -25.29 0.10
N GLY A 114 -16.70 -25.01 0.41
CA GLY A 114 -17.14 -24.54 1.72
C GLY A 114 -17.98 -23.27 1.64
N SER A 115 -18.43 -22.84 2.80
CA SER A 115 -19.28 -21.67 3.03
C SER A 115 -18.46 -20.51 3.58
N PHE A 116 -18.76 -19.27 3.21
CA PHE A 116 -17.99 -18.10 3.67
C PHE A 116 -18.86 -17.17 4.50
N LEU A 117 -18.39 -16.80 5.69
CA LEU A 117 -19.03 -15.78 6.50
C LEU A 117 -18.79 -14.40 5.89
N GLU A 118 -19.82 -13.56 5.94
CA GLU A 118 -19.71 -12.19 5.44
C GLU A 118 -18.80 -11.33 6.33
N PHE A 119 -17.90 -10.60 5.67
CA PHE A 119 -17.11 -9.55 6.31
C PHE A 119 -17.99 -8.30 6.47
N SER A 120 -18.36 -7.97 7.70
CA SER A 120 -19.37 -6.94 7.99
C SER A 120 -18.82 -5.67 8.62
N LEU A 121 -17.57 -5.70 9.12
CA LEU A 121 -16.94 -4.55 9.75
C LEU A 121 -16.22 -3.65 8.74
N LYS A 122 -16.19 -2.33 8.95
CA LYS A 122 -15.38 -1.44 8.10
C LYS A 122 -13.91 -1.60 8.45
N ALA A 123 -13.05 -1.77 7.44
CA ALA A 123 -11.61 -1.92 7.65
C ALA A 123 -10.99 -0.77 8.45
N LYS A 124 -11.41 0.47 8.18
CA LYS A 124 -10.97 1.67 8.92
C LYS A 124 -11.27 1.57 10.42
N ASP A 125 -12.42 1.00 10.79
CA ASP A 125 -12.84 0.88 12.18
C ASP A 125 -11.96 -0.14 12.91
N ILE A 126 -11.73 -1.31 12.29
CA ILE A 126 -10.83 -2.35 12.81
C ILE A 126 -9.41 -1.79 13.03
N ILE A 127 -8.86 -1.11 12.02
CA ILE A 127 -7.51 -0.54 12.10
C ILE A 127 -7.46 0.57 13.15
N SER A 128 -8.49 1.43 13.21
CA SER A 128 -8.54 2.53 14.18
C SER A 128 -8.59 2.05 15.63
N ASN A 129 -9.33 0.97 15.90
CA ASN A 129 -9.44 0.37 17.22
C ASN A 129 -8.13 -0.32 17.62
N ALA A 130 -7.51 -1.03 16.70
CA ALA A 130 -6.21 -1.65 16.94
C ALA A 130 -5.10 -0.62 17.16
N ALA A 131 -5.09 0.47 16.38
CA ALA A 131 -4.17 1.58 16.58
C ALA A 131 -4.40 2.25 17.95
N ARG A 132 -5.65 2.38 18.41
CA ARG A 132 -6.00 2.93 19.74
C ARG A 132 -5.55 2.05 20.89
N LEU A 133 -5.66 0.72 20.77
CA LEU A 133 -5.20 -0.21 21.82
C LEU A 133 -3.69 -0.10 22.07
N SER A 134 -2.91 0.23 21.04
CA SER A 134 -1.49 0.53 21.18
C SER A 134 -1.19 1.93 21.76
N SER A 135 -2.20 2.80 21.91
CA SER A 135 -2.06 4.24 22.22
C SER A 135 -2.68 4.63 23.57
N ALA A 136 -2.65 3.76 24.58
CA ALA A 136 -3.15 4.02 25.92
C ALA A 136 -2.58 5.30 26.62
N LEU A 137 -1.68 6.03 25.97
CA LEU A 137 -0.97 7.21 26.49
C LEU A 137 -1.27 8.54 25.75
N SER A 138 -2.17 8.59 24.76
CA SER A 138 -2.41 9.83 23.99
C SER A 138 -3.88 10.28 24.02
N THR A 139 -4.18 11.31 24.80
CA THR A 139 -5.53 11.89 25.01
C THR A 139 -5.92 13.00 24.01
N GLY A 140 -5.04 13.36 23.06
CA GLY A 140 -5.28 14.47 22.14
C GLY A 140 -6.26 14.17 21.01
N LYS A 141 -6.99 15.19 20.54
CA LYS A 141 -7.84 15.11 19.34
C LYS A 141 -7.00 14.76 18.10
N ILE A 142 -7.45 13.76 17.34
CA ILE A 142 -6.84 13.36 16.07
C ILE A 142 -7.46 14.18 14.95
N PHE A 143 -6.64 14.90 14.21
CA PHE A 143 -7.07 15.75 13.09
C PHE A 143 -7.01 15.02 11.75
N HIS A 144 -6.07 14.09 11.58
CA HIS A 144 -5.92 13.34 10.34
C HIS A 144 -5.24 11.99 10.58
N ARG A 145 -5.57 10.99 9.74
CA ARG A 145 -4.91 9.70 9.66
C ARG A 145 -4.71 9.31 8.21
N ALA A 146 -3.56 8.74 7.93
CA ALA A 146 -3.22 8.18 6.63
C ALA A 146 -2.54 6.82 6.81
N TYR A 147 -2.87 5.91 5.91
CA TYR A 147 -2.33 4.57 5.80
C TYR A 147 -1.46 4.60 4.55
N ILE A 148 -0.16 4.36 4.70
CA ILE A 148 0.79 4.43 3.58
C ILE A 148 1.75 3.26 3.68
N GLY A 149 2.02 2.63 2.54
CA GLY A 149 2.80 1.40 2.42
C GLY A 149 2.09 0.20 3.02
N GLU A 150 0.77 0.21 3.10
CA GLU A 150 0.01 -0.89 3.66
C GLU A 150 -0.21 -2.06 2.68
N ALA A 151 -0.26 -3.24 3.26
CA ALA A 151 -0.88 -4.42 2.69
C ALA A 151 -2.17 -4.69 3.47
N LEU A 152 -3.31 -4.60 2.78
CA LEU A 152 -4.60 -5.00 3.31
C LEU A 152 -5.06 -6.29 2.63
N SER A 153 -5.34 -7.32 3.43
CA SER A 153 -5.82 -8.60 2.95
C SER A 153 -6.89 -9.19 3.87
N ILE A 154 -7.65 -10.15 3.36
CA ILE A 154 -8.59 -10.95 4.14
C ILE A 154 -8.03 -12.36 4.24
N ILE A 155 -7.84 -12.86 5.46
CA ILE A 155 -7.44 -14.24 5.73
C ILE A 155 -8.64 -14.99 6.28
N TYR A 156 -9.00 -16.10 5.66
CA TYR A 156 -10.09 -16.95 6.10
C TYR A 156 -9.59 -18.08 6.99
N LEU A 157 -10.12 -18.15 8.20
CA LEU A 157 -9.96 -19.27 9.13
C LEU A 157 -10.98 -20.36 8.80
N PRO A 158 -10.55 -21.58 8.42
CA PRO A 158 -11.46 -22.69 8.23
C PRO A 158 -11.97 -23.22 9.57
N LEU A 159 -13.27 -23.38 9.67
CA LEU A 159 -14.01 -23.88 10.82
C LEU A 159 -14.96 -25.00 10.37
N PHE A 160 -15.42 -25.83 11.29
CA PHE A 160 -16.50 -26.78 11.02
C PHE A 160 -17.37 -26.97 12.26
N VAL A 161 -18.60 -27.44 12.07
CA VAL A 161 -19.52 -27.76 13.17
C VAL A 161 -19.56 -29.27 13.35
N ASN A 162 -19.49 -29.72 14.61
CA ASN A 162 -19.65 -31.12 14.97
C ASN A 162 -20.29 -31.22 16.37
N ASN A 163 -21.40 -31.94 16.50
CA ASN A 163 -22.14 -32.11 17.76
C ASN A 163 -22.39 -30.77 18.49
N ASP A 164 -23.01 -29.80 17.80
CA ASP A 164 -23.31 -28.45 18.32
C ASP A 164 -22.10 -27.68 18.88
N ARG A 165 -20.90 -28.02 18.41
CA ARG A 165 -19.66 -27.31 18.74
C ARG A 165 -18.99 -26.83 17.47
N LEU A 166 -18.51 -25.59 17.52
CA LEU A 166 -17.68 -25.00 16.49
C LEU A 166 -16.23 -25.40 16.75
N PHE A 167 -15.56 -25.92 15.72
CA PHE A 167 -14.18 -26.36 15.76
C PHE A 167 -13.29 -25.51 14.86
N ASP A 168 -12.04 -25.31 15.29
CA ASP A 168 -10.95 -24.83 14.46
C ASP A 168 -10.46 -25.98 13.56
N ALA A 169 -10.60 -25.85 12.24
CA ALA A 169 -10.25 -26.90 11.28
C ALA A 169 -8.74 -27.05 11.02
N ILE A 170 -7.93 -26.15 11.59
CA ILE A 170 -6.46 -26.20 11.52
C ILE A 170 -5.93 -27.06 12.65
N LEU A 171 -6.37 -26.76 13.87
CA LEU A 171 -5.94 -27.41 15.11
C LEU A 171 -6.84 -28.58 15.51
N ASN A 172 -7.96 -28.77 14.83
CA ASN A 172 -8.99 -29.77 15.13
C ASN A 172 -9.44 -29.75 16.60
N ARG A 173 -9.68 -28.55 17.15
CA ARG A 173 -10.08 -28.36 18.54
C ARG A 173 -11.37 -27.54 18.65
N PRO A 174 -12.23 -27.80 19.65
CA PRO A 174 -13.42 -27.01 19.87
C PRO A 174 -13.05 -25.58 20.28
N ILE A 175 -13.76 -24.59 19.74
CA ILE A 175 -13.59 -23.17 20.06
C ILE A 175 -14.82 -22.56 20.73
N TYR A 176 -16.02 -23.10 20.45
CA TYR A 176 -17.26 -22.58 21.01
C TYR A 176 -18.36 -23.64 21.03
N SER A 177 -19.24 -23.60 22.03
CA SER A 177 -20.46 -24.41 22.05
C SER A 177 -21.60 -23.58 21.47
N LEU A 178 -22.23 -24.09 20.43
CA LEU A 178 -23.44 -23.50 19.86
C LEU A 178 -24.60 -23.85 20.80
N THR A 179 -25.36 -22.86 21.24
CA THR A 179 -26.62 -23.08 21.95
C THR A 179 -27.77 -22.98 20.95
N ARG A 180 -28.86 -23.74 21.14
CA ARG A 180 -30.06 -23.67 20.28
C ARG A 180 -30.51 -22.22 20.12
N GLY A 181 -30.47 -21.68 18.89
CA GLY A 181 -30.80 -20.28 18.57
C GLY A 181 -29.60 -19.34 18.37
N GLN A 182 -28.36 -19.80 18.56
CA GLN A 182 -27.11 -19.09 18.20
C GLN A 182 -26.42 -19.70 16.97
N ASP A 183 -27.20 -20.35 16.11
CA ASP A 183 -26.67 -20.91 14.87
C ASP A 183 -26.05 -19.79 14.04
N ILE A 184 -24.96 -20.12 13.34
CA ILE A 184 -24.46 -19.26 12.26
C ILE A 184 -25.61 -19.19 11.25
N SER A 185 -26.44 -18.14 11.37
CA SER A 185 -27.64 -18.00 10.56
C SER A 185 -27.28 -18.15 9.09
N GLU A 186 -28.09 -18.88 8.32
CA GLU A 186 -27.93 -19.00 6.87
C GLU A 186 -27.80 -17.62 6.19
N SER A 187 -28.40 -16.58 6.78
CA SER A 187 -28.28 -15.17 6.34
C SER A 187 -26.85 -14.60 6.40
N THR A 188 -25.98 -15.14 7.26
CA THR A 188 -24.57 -14.72 7.41
C THR A 188 -23.64 -15.51 6.49
N ILE A 189 -24.10 -16.65 5.96
CA ILE A 189 -23.36 -17.55 5.09
C ILE A 189 -23.63 -17.17 3.64
N LYS A 190 -22.62 -16.61 2.95
CA LYS A 190 -22.67 -16.47 1.49
C LYS A 190 -22.13 -17.75 0.85
N LYS A 191 -22.94 -18.34 -0.04
CA LYS A 191 -22.62 -19.60 -0.73
C LYS A 191 -21.46 -19.55 -1.71
N LYS A 192 -20.85 -18.38 -1.97
CA LYS A 192 -19.50 -18.18 -2.52
C LYS A 192 -19.33 -16.70 -2.88
N PRO A 193 -18.30 -15.99 -2.40
CA PRO A 193 -17.99 -14.68 -2.93
C PRO A 193 -17.60 -14.81 -4.42
N GLN A 194 -18.18 -13.99 -5.32
CA GLN A 194 -17.81 -13.90 -6.76
C GLN A 194 -16.37 -13.36 -7.00
N TRP A 195 -15.55 -13.33 -5.97
CA TRP A 195 -14.21 -12.78 -6.00
C TRP A 195 -13.24 -13.79 -6.60
N LYS A 196 -12.36 -13.33 -7.49
CA LYS A 196 -11.28 -14.13 -8.06
C LYS A 196 -10.05 -13.26 -8.32
N ILE A 197 -8.88 -13.88 -8.20
CA ILE A 197 -7.63 -13.31 -8.72
C ILE A 197 -7.62 -13.41 -10.24
N HIS A 198 -6.90 -12.49 -10.88
CA HIS A 198 -6.65 -12.45 -12.30
C HIS A 198 -5.15 -12.38 -12.53
N PHE A 199 -4.70 -13.09 -13.57
CA PHE A 199 -3.32 -13.04 -14.04
C PHE A 199 -3.32 -12.24 -15.33
N VAL A 200 -2.59 -11.14 -15.34
CA VAL A 200 -2.46 -10.25 -16.49
C VAL A 200 -1.05 -10.44 -17.05
N ALA A 201 -0.94 -10.85 -18.31
CA ALA A 201 0.35 -10.99 -18.97
C ALA A 201 1.11 -9.66 -18.95
N THR A 202 2.38 -9.68 -18.56
CA THR A 202 3.23 -8.47 -18.43
C THR A 202 3.73 -7.98 -19.78
N LEU A 203 2.81 -7.75 -20.72
CA LEU A 203 3.08 -7.19 -22.05
C LEU A 203 2.60 -5.75 -22.11
N CYS A 204 3.42 -4.88 -22.69
CA CYS A 204 3.12 -3.47 -22.86
C CYS A 204 1.96 -3.29 -23.83
N PRO A 205 0.84 -2.67 -23.40
CA PRO A 205 -0.31 -2.46 -24.30
C PRO A 205 -0.01 -1.58 -25.52
N GLN A 206 1.07 -0.78 -25.48
CA GLN A 206 1.42 0.13 -26.57
C GLN A 206 2.33 -0.51 -27.62
N CYS A 207 3.31 -1.33 -27.23
CA CYS A 207 4.33 -1.86 -28.17
C CYS A 207 4.51 -3.38 -28.12
N GLY A 208 3.81 -4.09 -27.25
CA GLY A 208 3.90 -5.55 -27.11
C GLY A 208 5.15 -6.07 -26.40
N TRP A 209 6.13 -5.22 -26.07
CA TRP A 209 7.33 -5.61 -25.33
C TRP A 209 7.01 -5.99 -23.88
N ASN A 210 7.89 -6.75 -23.23
CA ASN A 210 7.76 -7.08 -21.82
C ASN A 210 7.75 -5.82 -20.93
N LEU A 211 6.87 -5.83 -19.95
CA LEU A 211 6.86 -4.89 -18.84
C LEU A 211 7.73 -5.43 -17.72
N GLU A 212 8.55 -4.55 -17.13
CA GLU A 212 9.52 -4.89 -16.10
C GLU A 212 9.14 -4.26 -14.75
N GLY A 213 9.38 -5.02 -13.69
CA GLY A 213 9.27 -4.58 -12.31
C GLY A 213 9.79 -5.65 -11.35
N GLU A 214 9.92 -5.28 -10.08
CA GLU A 214 10.18 -6.25 -9.01
C GLU A 214 8.89 -6.85 -8.45
N ARG A 215 9.00 -7.95 -7.68
CA ARG A 215 7.86 -8.75 -7.19
C ARG A 215 6.74 -7.94 -6.55
N ASP A 216 7.06 -6.91 -5.78
CA ASP A 216 6.13 -6.04 -5.06
C ASP A 216 5.76 -4.75 -5.82
N SER A 217 6.14 -4.64 -7.09
CA SER A 217 5.89 -3.43 -7.89
C SER A 217 4.41 -3.28 -8.20
N VAL A 218 3.92 -2.04 -8.08
CA VAL A 218 2.54 -1.65 -8.41
C VAL A 218 2.43 -0.90 -9.73
N VAL A 219 3.56 -0.41 -10.25
CA VAL A 219 3.71 0.15 -11.60
C VAL A 219 4.85 -0.61 -12.28
N LEU A 220 4.64 -1.01 -13.53
CA LEU A 220 5.64 -1.66 -14.38
C LEU A 220 6.09 -0.72 -15.49
N ASN A 221 7.35 -0.85 -15.89
CA ASN A 221 7.96 -0.02 -16.91
C ASN A 221 8.17 -0.79 -18.20
N CYS A 222 8.02 -0.13 -19.34
CA CYS A 222 8.37 -0.67 -20.65
C CYS A 222 9.65 0.00 -21.15
N ASN A 223 10.77 -0.73 -21.10
CA ASN A 223 12.08 -0.23 -21.55
C ASN A 223 12.19 -0.04 -23.08
N ASN A 224 11.20 -0.49 -23.86
CA ASN A 224 11.20 -0.33 -25.32
C ASN A 224 10.56 0.98 -25.79
N CYS A 225 9.48 1.42 -25.14
CA CYS A 225 8.74 2.63 -25.55
C CYS A 225 8.65 3.69 -24.45
N ASP A 226 9.50 3.58 -23.43
CA ASP A 226 9.64 4.52 -22.32
C ASP A 226 8.30 4.89 -21.67
N SER A 227 7.53 3.87 -21.28
CA SER A 227 6.19 4.05 -20.69
C SER A 227 6.03 3.29 -19.37
N ALA A 228 5.14 3.78 -18.52
CA ALA A 228 4.81 3.17 -17.24
C ALA A 228 3.32 2.76 -17.20
N TRP A 229 3.02 1.65 -16.54
CA TRP A 229 1.71 1.01 -16.55
C TRP A 229 1.34 0.47 -15.17
N GLU A 230 0.13 0.78 -14.71
CA GLU A 230 -0.45 0.19 -13.50
C GLU A 230 -1.65 -0.67 -13.86
N VAL A 231 -1.97 -1.67 -13.05
CA VAL A 231 -3.18 -2.48 -13.29
C VAL A 231 -4.38 -1.84 -12.61
N SER A 232 -5.39 -1.49 -13.42
CA SER A 232 -6.69 -1.03 -12.97
C SER A 232 -7.79 -1.87 -13.59
N LYS A 233 -8.71 -2.37 -12.76
CA LYS A 233 -9.82 -3.25 -13.17
C LYS A 233 -9.35 -4.44 -14.05
N GLY A 234 -8.18 -5.01 -13.74
CA GLY A 234 -7.62 -6.17 -14.44
C GLY A 234 -6.97 -5.88 -15.80
N LYS A 235 -6.72 -4.60 -16.13
CA LYS A 235 -6.02 -4.19 -17.37
C LYS A 235 -4.93 -3.18 -17.03
N PHE A 236 -3.86 -3.17 -17.83
CA PHE A 236 -2.84 -2.14 -17.74
C PHE A 236 -3.39 -0.80 -18.25
N VAL A 237 -3.24 0.23 -17.42
CA VAL A 237 -3.57 1.62 -17.73
C VAL A 237 -2.29 2.43 -17.65
N ARG A 238 -2.12 3.35 -18.60
CA ARG A 238 -0.91 4.16 -18.70
C ARG A 238 -0.81 5.13 -17.52
N VAL A 239 0.38 5.24 -16.95
CA VAL A 239 0.76 6.21 -15.94
C VAL A 239 1.56 7.33 -16.60
N ASN A 240 1.27 8.59 -16.29
CA ASN A 240 2.10 9.71 -16.75
C ASN A 240 3.50 9.55 -16.17
N LEU A 241 4.51 9.51 -17.03
CA LEU A 241 5.89 9.23 -16.66
C LEU A 241 6.79 10.39 -17.08
N LEU A 242 7.65 10.83 -16.17
CA LEU A 242 8.76 11.74 -16.46
C LEU A 242 10.06 11.14 -15.94
N PHE A 243 11.13 11.40 -16.67
CA PHE A 243 12.46 10.93 -16.33
C PHE A 243 13.44 12.09 -16.32
N VAL A 244 14.14 12.26 -15.20
CA VAL A 244 15.10 13.34 -15.00
C VAL A 244 16.49 12.77 -15.19
N GLU A 245 17.23 13.28 -16.16
CA GLU A 245 18.55 12.74 -16.49
C GLU A 245 19.56 12.94 -15.36
N GLY A 246 20.30 11.87 -15.05
CA GLY A 246 21.40 11.89 -14.09
C GLY A 246 22.73 12.28 -14.75
N ARG A 247 23.68 12.75 -13.93
CA ARG A 247 25.02 13.18 -14.37
C ARG A 247 26.03 12.02 -14.43
N ASP A 248 25.84 11.00 -13.60
CA ASP A 248 26.83 9.94 -13.36
C ASP A 248 26.39 8.59 -13.96
N LYS A 249 27.37 7.71 -14.26
CA LYS A 249 27.09 6.35 -14.75
C LYS A 249 26.44 5.45 -13.69
N ASP A 250 26.84 5.58 -12.43
CA ASP A 250 26.33 4.77 -11.30
C ASP A 250 25.07 5.37 -10.65
N THR A 251 24.24 6.04 -11.46
CA THR A 251 23.02 6.68 -10.99
C THR A 251 21.91 5.64 -10.73
N LEU A 252 21.40 5.61 -9.50
CA LEU A 252 20.15 4.92 -9.18
C LEU A 252 18.99 5.91 -9.28
N TYR A 253 17.92 5.51 -9.97
CA TYR A 253 16.75 6.36 -10.14
C TYR A 253 15.66 5.94 -9.16
N LEU A 254 15.33 6.83 -8.23
CA LEU A 254 14.26 6.60 -7.25
C LEU A 254 12.95 7.23 -7.74
N PRO A 255 11.82 6.50 -7.69
CA PRO A 255 10.55 7.01 -8.20
C PRO A 255 9.81 7.87 -7.18
N PHE A 256 9.19 8.96 -7.64
CA PHE A 256 8.36 9.87 -6.84
C PHE A 256 7.07 10.20 -7.57
N TRP A 257 5.98 10.32 -6.83
CA TRP A 257 4.75 10.93 -7.32
C TRP A 257 4.84 12.44 -7.22
N LYS A 258 4.68 13.14 -8.35
CA LYS A 258 4.50 14.59 -8.45
C LYS A 258 3.02 14.85 -8.76
N MET A 259 2.35 15.61 -7.90
CA MET A 259 0.91 15.88 -8.02
C MET A 259 0.66 17.38 -8.07
N TYR A 260 0.06 17.87 -9.15
CA TYR A 260 -0.43 19.24 -9.22
C TYR A 260 -1.74 19.34 -8.47
N ALA A 261 -1.81 20.20 -7.45
CA ALA A 261 -2.98 20.27 -6.59
C ALA A 261 -3.29 21.68 -6.12
N LYS A 262 -4.60 22.00 -6.08
CA LYS A 262 -5.13 23.15 -5.34
C LYS A 262 -5.66 22.69 -3.99
N VAL A 263 -5.50 23.51 -2.96
CA VAL A 263 -5.93 23.17 -1.59
C VAL A 263 -7.07 24.08 -1.17
N LYS A 264 -8.28 23.50 -1.07
CA LYS A 264 -9.45 24.17 -0.52
C LYS A 264 -9.39 24.17 1.01
N GLY A 265 -9.87 25.25 1.64
CA GLY A 265 -9.85 25.43 3.10
C GLY A 265 -8.62 26.16 3.66
N LEU A 266 -7.55 26.30 2.85
CA LEU A 266 -6.40 27.18 3.13
C LEU A 266 -6.10 28.16 1.98
N GLU A 267 -6.88 28.10 0.90
CA GLU A 267 -6.70 28.90 -0.32
C GLU A 267 -5.27 28.83 -0.87
N ILE A 268 -4.72 27.61 -1.01
CA ILE A 268 -3.43 27.40 -1.66
C ILE A 268 -3.67 27.08 -3.13
N ASN A 269 -3.54 28.10 -3.98
CA ASN A 269 -3.72 27.99 -5.43
C ASN A 269 -2.40 28.09 -6.20
N SER A 270 -1.37 28.65 -5.58
CA SER A 270 -0.01 28.78 -6.12
C SER A 270 1.06 28.34 -5.12
N TYR A 271 2.30 28.21 -5.59
CA TYR A 271 3.46 28.01 -4.71
C TYR A 271 3.61 29.16 -3.71
N GLY A 272 3.39 30.41 -4.13
CA GLY A 272 3.44 31.58 -3.25
C GLY A 272 2.43 31.48 -2.09
N ASP A 273 1.22 30.98 -2.35
CA ASP A 273 0.24 30.74 -1.30
C ASP A 273 0.71 29.65 -0.33
N PHE A 274 1.29 28.57 -0.84
CA PHE A 274 1.83 27.49 -0.01
C PHE A 274 2.91 27.99 0.94
N MET A 275 3.86 28.78 0.44
CA MET A 275 4.96 29.35 1.23
C MET A 275 4.42 30.24 2.36
N ARG A 276 3.42 31.08 2.05
CA ARG A 276 2.75 31.97 3.01
C ARG A 276 1.97 31.18 4.06
N GLN A 277 1.16 30.20 3.65
CA GLN A 277 0.32 29.43 4.58
C GLN A 277 1.15 28.53 5.50
N THR A 278 2.24 27.95 4.99
CA THR A 278 3.14 27.08 5.78
C THR A 278 4.21 27.85 6.56
N ASN A 279 4.29 29.18 6.38
CA ASN A 279 5.24 30.09 7.03
C ASN A 279 6.71 29.70 6.78
N GLN A 280 7.07 29.43 5.53
CA GLN A 280 8.45 29.05 5.18
C GLN A 280 9.42 30.23 5.35
N PRO A 281 10.65 30.00 5.83
CA PRO A 281 11.68 31.04 5.98
C PRO A 281 12.39 31.30 4.64
N ARG A 282 11.65 31.63 3.59
CA ARG A 282 12.22 32.03 2.29
C ARG A 282 11.60 33.33 1.82
N MET A 283 12.42 34.21 1.27
CA MET A 283 11.98 35.49 0.71
C MET A 283 11.04 35.24 -0.48
N ALA A 284 9.85 35.81 -0.44
CA ALA A 284 8.86 35.66 -1.51
C ALA A 284 9.37 36.26 -2.82
N GLN A 285 9.33 35.47 -3.90
CA GLN A 285 9.64 35.94 -5.25
C GLN A 285 8.36 36.20 -6.06
N LYS A 286 8.40 37.13 -7.02
CA LYS A 286 7.21 37.52 -7.79
C LYS A 286 6.67 36.36 -8.65
N GLU A 287 7.57 35.53 -9.14
CA GLU A 287 7.32 34.37 -9.98
C GLU A 287 6.43 33.33 -9.28
N TRP A 288 6.53 33.22 -7.95
CA TRP A 288 5.82 32.21 -7.16
C TRP A 288 4.30 32.44 -7.12
N LYS A 289 3.85 33.67 -7.39
CA LYS A 289 2.42 34.03 -7.35
C LYS A 289 1.61 33.26 -8.40
N ASN A 290 2.21 33.00 -9.57
CA ASN A 290 1.55 32.34 -10.70
C ASN A 290 2.04 30.90 -10.92
N GLN A 291 3.07 30.47 -10.18
CA GLN A 291 3.58 29.11 -10.25
C GLN A 291 2.58 28.12 -9.63
N ALA A 292 2.19 27.11 -10.39
CA ALA A 292 1.31 26.05 -9.92
C ALA A 292 1.95 25.26 -8.76
N MET A 293 1.15 24.89 -7.77
CA MET A 293 1.62 24.13 -6.61
C MET A 293 1.70 22.64 -6.91
N CYS A 294 2.88 22.05 -6.69
CA CYS A 294 3.10 20.60 -6.79
C CYS A 294 3.36 19.98 -5.41
N PHE A 295 2.77 18.82 -5.13
CA PHE A 295 3.12 18.02 -3.96
C PHE A 295 3.90 16.78 -4.40
N TRP A 296 4.86 16.38 -3.57
CA TRP A 296 5.74 15.26 -3.87
C TRP A 296 5.65 14.19 -2.79
N SER A 297 5.75 12.93 -3.20
CA SER A 297 5.81 11.79 -2.30
C SER A 297 6.66 10.67 -2.92
N PRO A 298 7.51 9.96 -2.15
CA PRO A 298 8.15 8.74 -2.64
C PRO A 298 7.11 7.75 -3.19
N ALA A 299 7.39 7.16 -4.35
CA ALA A 299 6.57 6.11 -4.94
C ALA A 299 7.04 4.70 -4.52
N PHE A 300 7.78 4.62 -3.41
CA PHE A 300 8.36 3.39 -2.88
C PHE A 300 8.32 3.36 -1.35
N LYS A 301 8.19 2.15 -0.80
CA LYS A 301 8.13 1.91 0.64
C LYS A 301 9.47 2.28 1.29
N ILE A 302 9.40 3.11 2.33
CA ILE A 302 10.56 3.54 3.12
C ILE A 302 10.13 3.83 4.56
N LYS A 303 11.09 3.86 5.50
CA LYS A 303 10.81 4.21 6.91
C LYS A 303 10.00 5.51 7.03
N PRO A 304 8.97 5.56 7.89
CA PRO A 304 8.02 6.67 7.91
C PRO A 304 8.60 8.08 8.10
N LYS A 305 9.60 8.19 8.98
CA LYS A 305 10.32 9.45 9.21
C LYS A 305 10.98 9.96 7.93
N VAL A 306 11.58 9.05 7.16
CA VAL A 306 12.28 9.39 5.92
C VAL A 306 11.27 9.71 4.83
N PHE A 307 10.20 8.92 4.70
CA PHE A 307 9.10 9.21 3.78
C PHE A 307 8.57 10.64 3.92
N LEU A 308 8.21 11.04 5.16
CA LEU A 308 7.66 12.36 5.42
C LEU A 308 8.69 13.47 5.20
N ARG A 309 9.96 13.24 5.60
CA ARG A 309 11.06 14.20 5.36
C ARG A 309 11.26 14.45 3.86
N LEU A 310 11.38 13.39 3.07
CA LEU A 310 11.57 13.47 1.61
C LEU A 310 10.40 14.20 0.94
N SER A 311 9.18 13.76 1.25
CA SER A 311 7.96 14.36 0.71
C SER A 311 7.90 15.87 0.99
N SER A 312 8.20 16.27 2.23
CA SER A 312 8.16 17.69 2.64
C SER A 312 9.29 18.50 2.01
N GLN A 313 10.53 18.01 2.04
CA GLN A 313 11.69 18.75 1.52
C GLN A 313 11.61 18.98 0.00
N ILE A 314 11.19 17.96 -0.76
CA ILE A 314 11.00 18.10 -2.22
C ILE A 314 9.80 19.00 -2.53
N THR A 315 8.70 18.87 -1.77
CA THR A 315 7.54 19.75 -1.94
C THR A 315 7.89 21.22 -1.66
N VAL A 316 8.67 21.51 -0.61
CA VAL A 316 9.07 22.89 -0.31
C VAL A 316 10.03 23.46 -1.35
N SER A 317 10.87 22.63 -1.99
CA SER A 317 11.85 23.11 -2.96
C SER A 317 11.24 23.56 -4.29
N GLN A 318 10.12 22.94 -4.73
CA GLN A 318 9.47 23.16 -6.04
C GLN A 318 10.45 23.20 -7.23
N ILE A 319 11.53 22.43 -7.16
CA ILE A 319 12.54 22.46 -8.22
C ILE A 319 11.93 21.93 -9.51
N ASP A 320 12.11 22.71 -10.58
CA ASP A 320 11.70 22.33 -11.93
C ASP A 320 12.72 21.36 -12.51
N PHE A 321 12.47 20.06 -12.30
CA PHE A 321 13.30 19.03 -12.88
C PHE A 321 13.05 18.96 -14.38
N LYS A 322 14.08 19.27 -15.18
CA LYS A 322 14.03 19.15 -16.63
C LYS A 322 13.93 17.68 -17.02
N ALA A 323 12.74 17.24 -17.43
CA ALA A 323 12.49 15.88 -17.88
C ALA A 323 12.91 15.72 -19.35
N LYS A 324 14.13 15.22 -19.58
CA LYS A 324 14.70 15.03 -20.93
C LYS A 324 15.30 13.64 -21.18
N GLY A 325 15.17 12.70 -20.26
CA GLY A 325 15.81 11.39 -20.39
C GLY A 325 14.88 10.24 -20.78
N THR A 326 15.48 9.07 -20.99
CA THR A 326 14.85 7.79 -21.28
C THR A 326 15.08 6.82 -20.11
N ILE A 327 14.15 5.90 -19.89
CA ILE A 327 14.30 4.83 -18.88
C ILE A 327 15.14 3.66 -19.39
N HIS A 328 15.33 3.55 -20.72
CA HIS A 328 16.05 2.44 -21.33
C HIS A 328 17.46 2.26 -20.75
N GLY A 329 17.76 1.04 -20.29
CA GLY A 329 19.06 0.67 -19.74
C GLY A 329 19.44 1.37 -18.43
N LYS A 330 18.48 1.98 -17.73
CA LYS A 330 18.71 2.70 -16.46
C LYS A 330 18.44 1.80 -15.26
N ASN A 331 19.18 2.03 -14.18
CA ASN A 331 18.96 1.35 -12.91
C ASN A 331 17.80 2.01 -12.16
N LEU A 332 16.60 1.44 -12.28
CA LEU A 332 15.38 1.98 -11.69
C LEU A 332 15.04 1.25 -10.39
N TYR A 333 14.78 2.01 -9.33
CA TYR A 333 14.20 1.44 -8.11
C TYR A 333 12.71 1.17 -8.33
N PRO A 334 12.16 0.06 -7.80
CA PRO A 334 10.78 -0.34 -8.07
C PRO A 334 9.76 0.63 -7.48
N VAL A 335 8.64 0.76 -8.18
CA VAL A 335 7.48 1.53 -7.70
C VAL A 335 6.63 0.63 -6.81
N THR A 336 6.70 0.81 -5.50
CA THR A 336 6.02 -0.06 -4.51
C THR A 336 4.92 0.66 -3.72
N LEU A 337 4.68 1.94 -4.01
CA LEU A 337 3.57 2.73 -3.48
C LEU A 337 2.72 3.31 -4.64
N PRO A 338 1.40 3.04 -4.69
CA PRO A 338 0.53 3.53 -5.75
C PRO A 338 0.20 5.02 -5.58
N GLY A 339 -0.20 5.68 -6.67
CA GLY A 339 -0.57 7.10 -6.66
C GLY A 339 -1.72 7.42 -5.70
N THR A 340 -2.63 6.48 -5.46
CA THR A 340 -3.73 6.64 -4.49
C THR A 340 -3.24 6.84 -3.05
N GLU A 341 -2.15 6.16 -2.66
CA GLU A 341 -1.53 6.37 -1.35
C GLU A 341 -0.77 7.70 -1.30
N ALA A 342 -0.10 8.09 -2.39
CA ALA A 342 0.53 9.40 -2.48
C ALA A 342 -0.47 10.55 -2.31
N ILE A 343 -1.68 10.43 -2.88
CA ILE A 343 -2.78 11.38 -2.68
C ILE A 343 -3.22 11.40 -1.22
N GLN A 344 -3.31 10.23 -0.57
CA GLN A 344 -3.63 10.15 0.86
C GLN A 344 -2.58 10.82 1.74
N ALA A 345 -1.30 10.82 1.33
CA ALA A 345 -0.22 11.46 2.06
C ALA A 345 -0.25 12.99 2.02
N LEU A 346 -0.98 13.63 1.11
CA LEU A 346 -0.89 15.08 0.86
C LEU A 346 -1.15 15.96 2.09
N LYS A 347 -2.12 15.58 2.94
CA LYS A 347 -2.38 16.26 4.22
C LYS A 347 -1.18 16.15 5.17
N LEU A 348 -0.49 15.00 5.18
CA LEU A 348 0.74 14.81 5.95
C LEU A 348 1.87 15.66 5.38
N VAL A 349 2.02 15.73 4.06
CA VAL A 349 3.07 16.53 3.41
C VAL A 349 2.88 18.01 3.72
N LEU A 350 1.64 18.51 3.63
CA LEU A 350 1.30 19.87 4.03
C LEU A 350 1.61 20.14 5.51
N ALA A 351 1.20 19.24 6.40
CA ALA A 351 1.47 19.36 7.83
C ALA A 351 2.97 19.26 8.16
N GLY A 352 3.70 18.39 7.46
CA GLY A 352 5.14 18.16 7.61
C GLY A 352 5.96 19.34 7.11
N SER A 353 5.45 20.02 6.09
CA SER A 353 6.04 21.25 5.56
C SER A 353 5.79 22.46 6.46
N ALA A 354 4.68 22.50 7.22
CA ALA A 354 4.32 23.64 8.05
C ALA A 354 5.32 23.90 9.19
N VAL A 355 5.82 25.14 9.27
CA VAL A 355 6.62 25.62 10.40
C VAL A 355 5.73 25.75 11.64
N ASN A 356 4.58 26.42 11.51
CA ASN A 356 3.60 26.55 12.61
C ASN A 356 2.52 25.46 12.53
N LYS A 357 2.83 24.29 13.08
CA LYS A 357 1.92 23.14 13.16
C LYS A 357 0.62 23.44 13.92
N LYS A 358 0.65 24.32 14.93
CA LYS A 358 -0.54 24.71 15.71
C LYS A 358 -1.64 25.32 14.83
N LYS A 359 -1.25 26.06 13.78
CA LYS A 359 -2.19 26.69 12.84
C LYS A 359 -2.75 25.70 11.82
N ILE A 360 -1.90 24.80 11.30
CA ILE A 360 -2.24 23.93 10.16
C ILE A 360 -2.96 22.65 10.60
N LEU A 361 -2.51 21.99 11.66
CA LEU A 361 -3.04 20.67 12.05
C LEU A 361 -4.55 20.69 12.33
N PRO A 362 -5.10 21.67 13.06
CA PRO A 362 -6.55 21.75 13.32
C PRO A 362 -7.42 21.92 12.06
N LEU A 363 -6.85 22.41 10.96
CA LEU A 363 -7.54 22.66 9.69
C LEU A 363 -7.51 21.43 8.76
N LEU A 364 -6.68 20.42 9.05
CA LEU A 364 -6.58 19.21 8.23
C LEU A 364 -7.93 18.48 7.98
N PRO A 365 -8.90 18.44 8.91
CA PRO A 365 -10.20 17.82 8.64
C PRO A 365 -10.97 18.49 7.49
N SER A 366 -10.95 19.83 7.41
CA SER A 366 -11.69 20.60 6.39
C SER A 366 -10.94 20.78 5.08
N ILE A 367 -9.63 20.52 5.06
CA ILE A 367 -8.81 20.64 3.86
C ILE A 367 -9.18 19.56 2.83
N ILE A 368 -9.33 19.98 1.57
CA ILE A 368 -9.55 19.08 0.43
C ILE A 368 -8.52 19.43 -0.65
N PHE A 369 -7.88 18.41 -1.20
CA PHE A 369 -6.97 18.54 -2.33
C PHE A 369 -7.75 18.26 -3.61
N ASP A 370 -7.69 19.20 -4.55
CA ASP A 370 -8.18 19.07 -5.92
C ASP A 370 -6.99 18.75 -6.82
N ILE A 371 -6.80 17.46 -7.10
CA ILE A 371 -5.68 16.93 -7.88
C ILE A 371 -5.98 17.12 -9.36
N LYS A 372 -5.14 17.88 -10.06
CA LYS A 372 -5.27 18.13 -11.50
C LYS A 372 -4.53 17.08 -12.31
N GLU A 373 -3.38 16.66 -11.82
CA GLU A 373 -2.55 15.66 -12.49
C GLU A 373 -1.69 14.95 -11.44
N SER A 374 -1.40 13.67 -11.69
CA SER A 374 -0.42 12.87 -10.96
C SER A 374 0.54 12.23 -11.94
N THR A 375 1.84 12.43 -11.71
CA THR A 375 2.91 12.00 -12.60
C THR A 375 3.93 11.22 -11.80
N LEU A 376 4.33 10.04 -12.32
CA LEU A 376 5.46 9.29 -11.80
C LEU A 376 6.75 9.90 -12.34
N VAL A 377 7.66 10.29 -11.47
CA VAL A 377 8.92 10.94 -11.81
C VAL A 377 10.08 10.14 -11.25
N TYR A 378 10.97 9.68 -12.12
CA TYR A 378 12.24 9.08 -11.70
C TYR A 378 13.30 10.18 -11.50
N LEU A 379 13.79 10.29 -10.26
CA LEU A 379 14.81 11.25 -9.88
C LEU A 379 16.18 10.57 -9.73
N PRO A 380 17.28 11.18 -10.21
CA PRO A 380 18.61 10.59 -10.14
C PRO A 380 19.24 10.77 -8.75
N PHE A 381 19.78 9.68 -8.21
CA PHE A 381 20.56 9.64 -6.98
C PHE A 381 21.95 9.05 -7.24
N THR A 382 22.98 9.72 -6.74
CA THR A 382 24.36 9.20 -6.72
C THR A 382 24.56 8.37 -5.46
N ASP A 383 25.09 7.17 -5.62
CA ASP A 383 25.49 6.28 -4.52
C ASP A 383 26.88 6.67 -4.02
N THR A 384 27.00 7.06 -2.76
CA THR A 384 28.29 7.38 -2.12
C THR A 384 28.74 6.29 -1.14
N GLY A 385 28.27 5.05 -1.32
CA GLY A 385 28.56 3.89 -0.49
C GLY A 385 27.54 3.69 0.65
N HIS A 386 27.35 4.71 1.49
CA HIS A 386 26.42 4.66 2.64
C HIS A 386 25.13 5.45 2.43
N GLU A 387 25.18 6.47 1.59
CA GLU A 387 24.08 7.39 1.33
C GLU A 387 23.79 7.44 -0.18
N MET A 388 22.52 7.65 -0.51
CA MET A 388 22.04 8.00 -1.83
C MET A 388 21.74 9.49 -1.83
N ILE A 389 22.40 10.27 -2.69
CA ILE A 389 22.25 11.73 -2.72
C ILE A 389 21.53 12.16 -4.00
N GLN A 390 20.42 12.87 -3.87
CA GLN A 390 19.67 13.40 -5.02
C GLN A 390 20.50 14.50 -5.72
N GLN A 391 20.79 14.32 -7.01
CA GLN A 391 21.83 15.08 -7.74
C GLN A 391 21.55 16.58 -7.96
N HIS A 392 20.30 17.03 -7.81
CA HIS A 392 19.89 18.41 -8.08
C HIS A 392 19.71 19.23 -6.80
N ILE A 393 19.26 18.58 -5.72
CA ILE A 393 18.79 19.26 -4.50
C ILE A 393 19.59 18.84 -3.27
N GLY A 394 20.48 17.82 -3.39
CA GLY A 394 21.38 17.38 -2.35
C GLY A 394 20.72 16.62 -1.19
N ILE A 395 19.48 16.17 -1.34
CA ILE A 395 18.80 15.38 -0.29
C ILE A 395 19.45 14.00 -0.21
N SER A 396 19.93 13.63 0.98
CA SER A 396 20.48 12.31 1.25
C SER A 396 19.45 11.33 1.81
N ILE A 397 19.61 10.06 1.45
CA ILE A 397 18.89 8.91 1.99
C ILE A 397 19.91 7.86 2.35
N ASN A 398 19.89 7.38 3.60
CA ASN A 398 20.70 6.24 3.97
C ASN A 398 20.33 5.00 3.14
N LYS A 399 21.30 4.42 2.43
CA LYS A 399 21.09 3.34 1.44
C LYS A 399 20.39 2.13 2.04
N ASN A 400 20.75 1.73 3.27
CA ASN A 400 20.12 0.60 3.96
C ASN A 400 18.63 0.82 4.22
N THR A 401 18.18 2.08 4.29
CA THR A 401 16.76 2.39 4.52
C THR A 401 15.88 2.02 3.33
N LEU A 402 16.43 1.97 2.11
CA LEU A 402 15.73 1.46 0.93
C LEU A 402 15.43 -0.03 1.07
N ASN A 403 16.44 -0.82 1.47
CA ASN A 403 16.29 -2.27 1.64
C ASN A 403 15.28 -2.62 2.76
N TYR A 404 15.42 -2.01 3.93
CA TYR A 404 14.52 -2.30 5.05
C TYR A 404 13.09 -1.78 4.86
N GLY A 405 12.92 -0.77 4.01
CA GLY A 405 11.62 -0.17 3.72
C GLY A 405 10.61 -1.17 3.13
N ARG A 406 11.08 -2.13 2.33
CA ARG A 406 10.23 -3.11 1.64
C ARG A 406 9.66 -4.20 2.56
N TYR A 407 10.29 -4.43 3.72
CA TYR A 407 9.77 -5.35 4.72
C TYR A 407 8.66 -4.77 5.60
N LEU A 408 8.35 -3.47 5.47
CA LEU A 408 7.31 -2.78 6.24
C LEU A 408 5.90 -3.22 5.87
#